data_AF-A0AAF0UXM1-F1
#
_entry.id   AF-A0AAF0UXM1-F1
#
_cell.length_a   1.000
_cell.length_b   1.000
_cell.length_c   1.000
_cell.angle_alpha   90.00
_cell.angle_beta   90.00
_cell.angle_gamma   90.00
#
_symmetry.space_group_name_H-M   'P 1'
#
loop_
_entity.id
_entity.type
_entity.pdbx_description
1 polymer ?
#
loop_
_entity_poly.entity_id
_entity_poly.type
_entity_poly.pdbx_seq_one_letter_code
_entity_poly.pdbx_strand_id
1 'polypeptide(L)'
;MNPPEFHDSKVKEDPQEFIDEVLKVLMIMGVKPVEKVELAAYHLKDVANIWLNQWKEGRAEDAGPLDWEKFKVAFLDRFFSLEMREAKVLEFINLLPGNMRVKEYVFVTLRKMLG
;
A
#
# COMPACT_ATOMS: atom_id res chain seq x y z
N MET A 1 -10.07 -0.97 -18.31
CA MET A 1 -9.01 -1.72 -17.60
C MET A 1 -9.63 -2.29 -16.33
N ASN A 2 -9.25 -3.51 -15.94
CA ASN A 2 -9.68 -4.08 -14.66
C ASN A 2 -8.55 -3.85 -13.64
N PRO A 3 -8.81 -3.26 -12.47
CA PRO A 3 -7.79 -3.17 -11.42
C PRO A 3 -7.29 -4.57 -11.01
N PRO A 4 -6.03 -4.68 -10.54
CA PRO A 4 -5.51 -5.95 -10.03
C PRO A 4 -6.29 -6.38 -8.79
N GLU A 5 -6.31 -7.69 -8.53
CA GLU A 5 -6.79 -8.24 -7.27
C GLU A 5 -5.63 -8.45 -6.31
N PHE A 6 -5.88 -8.34 -5.00
CA PHE A 6 -4.88 -8.57 -3.96
C PHE A 6 -5.41 -9.56 -2.91
N HIS A 7 -4.63 -10.60 -2.62
CA HIS A 7 -5.04 -11.74 -1.81
C HIS A 7 -4.22 -11.86 -0.51
N ASP A 8 -2.99 -11.36 -0.50
CA ASP A 8 -1.92 -11.59 0.51
C ASP A 8 -1.38 -13.03 0.56
N SER A 9 -2.13 -14.00 0.04
CA SER A 9 -1.74 -15.42 -0.02
C SER A 9 -0.72 -15.76 -1.11
N LYS A 10 -0.43 -14.83 -2.03
CA LYS A 10 0.45 -15.07 -3.19
C LYS A 10 1.79 -14.36 -2.99
N VAL A 11 2.89 -15.13 -3.09
CA VAL A 11 4.28 -14.67 -2.87
C VAL A 11 4.71 -13.48 -3.76
N LYS A 12 4.04 -13.22 -4.87
CA LYS A 12 4.41 -12.17 -5.85
C LYS A 12 3.58 -10.89 -5.73
N GLU A 13 2.63 -10.81 -4.81
CA GLU A 13 1.80 -9.61 -4.70
C GLU A 13 2.58 -8.48 -4.00
N ASP A 14 2.63 -7.30 -4.64
CA ASP A 14 3.20 -6.09 -4.07
C ASP A 14 2.04 -5.18 -3.61
N PRO A 15 1.86 -4.96 -2.29
CA PRO A 15 0.80 -4.12 -1.75
C PRO A 15 0.86 -2.67 -2.27
N GLN A 16 2.06 -2.13 -2.51
CA GLN A 16 2.22 -0.77 -3.02
C GLN A 16 1.79 -0.70 -4.48
N GLU A 17 2.20 -1.68 -5.29
CA GLU A 17 1.79 -1.76 -6.71
C GLU A 17 0.26 -1.89 -6.84
N PHE A 18 -0.38 -2.69 -5.99
CA PHE A 18 -1.84 -2.78 -5.93
C PHE A 18 -2.50 -1.41 -5.70
N ILE A 19 -2.04 -0.66 -4.70
CA ILE A 19 -2.57 0.68 -4.40
C ILE A 19 -2.37 1.63 -5.59
N ASP A 20 -1.19 1.61 -6.20
CA ASP A 20 -0.85 2.49 -7.31
C ASP A 20 -1.70 2.22 -8.55
N GLU A 21 -1.89 0.95 -8.92
CA GLU A 21 -2.72 0.55 -10.07
C GLU A 21 -4.20 0.84 -9.84
N VAL A 22 -4.74 0.54 -8.65
CA VAL A 22 -6.12 0.89 -8.29
C VAL A 22 -6.30 2.42 -8.37
N LEU A 23 -5.36 3.19 -7.83
CA LEU A 23 -5.42 4.65 -7.89
C LEU A 23 -5.43 5.19 -9.32
N LYS A 24 -4.59 4.66 -10.21
CA LYS A 24 -4.57 5.05 -11.62
C LYS A 24 -5.94 4.86 -12.26
N VAL A 25 -6.56 3.70 -12.06
CA VAL A 25 -7.90 3.40 -12.62
C VAL A 25 -8.97 4.33 -12.02
N LEU A 26 -8.97 4.53 -10.70
CA LEU A 26 -9.94 5.39 -10.02
C LEU A 26 -9.81 6.87 -10.43
N MET A 27 -8.58 7.35 -10.67
CA MET A 27 -8.33 8.70 -11.18
C MET A 27 -8.86 8.86 -12.61
N ILE A 28 -8.63 7.89 -13.49
CA ILE A 28 -9.15 7.90 -14.87
C ILE A 28 -10.69 7.95 -14.88
N MET A 29 -11.33 7.24 -13.95
CA MET A 29 -12.79 7.18 -13.83
C MET A 29 -13.40 8.42 -13.15
N GLY A 30 -12.60 9.33 -12.58
CA GLY A 30 -13.11 10.52 -11.88
C GLY A 30 -13.85 10.21 -10.58
N VAL A 31 -13.51 9.11 -9.92
CA VAL A 31 -14.17 8.64 -8.68
C VAL A 31 -13.91 9.60 -7.52
N LYS A 32 -14.96 9.92 -6.75
CA LYS A 32 -14.84 10.80 -5.58
C LYS A 32 -14.04 10.10 -4.47
N PRO A 33 -13.27 10.82 -3.64
CA PRO A 33 -12.47 10.22 -2.57
C PRO A 33 -13.23 9.23 -1.66
N VAL A 34 -14.50 9.53 -1.34
CA VAL A 34 -15.36 8.70 -0.50
C VAL A 34 -15.70 7.33 -1.11
N GLU A 35 -15.71 7.21 -2.43
CA GLU A 35 -16.03 5.98 -3.16
C GLU A 35 -14.78 5.11 -3.42
N LYS A 36 -13.58 5.68 -3.28
CA LYS A 36 -12.31 4.99 -3.60
C LYS A 36 -12.06 3.78 -2.71
N VAL A 37 -12.40 3.87 -1.42
CA VAL A 37 -12.16 2.77 -0.47
C VAL A 37 -13.03 1.56 -0.81
N GLU A 38 -14.31 1.78 -1.11
CA GLU A 38 -15.22 0.68 -1.45
C GLU A 38 -14.83 0.00 -2.78
N LEU A 39 -14.37 0.77 -3.76
CA LEU A 39 -13.88 0.20 -5.02
C LEU A 39 -12.56 -0.56 -4.83
N ALA A 40 -11.62 -0.06 -4.03
CA ALA A 40 -10.40 -0.82 -3.73
C ALA A 40 -10.70 -2.10 -2.93
N ALA A 41 -11.61 -2.00 -1.95
CA ALA A 41 -12.08 -3.12 -1.15
C ALA A 41 -12.65 -4.26 -1.99
N TYR A 42 -13.38 -3.94 -3.07
CA TYR A 42 -13.94 -4.95 -3.99
C TYR A 42 -12.87 -5.86 -4.60
N HIS A 43 -11.65 -5.35 -4.79
CA HIS A 43 -10.51 -6.07 -5.35
C HIS A 43 -9.67 -6.82 -4.30
N LEU A 44 -9.97 -6.68 -3.01
CA LEU A 44 -9.36 -7.49 -1.96
C LEU A 44 -10.05 -8.86 -1.89
N LYS A 45 -9.24 -9.92 -1.86
CA LYS A 45 -9.70 -11.33 -1.80
C LYS A 45 -9.05 -12.04 -0.61
N ASP A 46 -9.55 -13.23 -0.29
CA ASP A 46 -9.01 -14.11 0.76
C ASP A 46 -8.65 -13.39 2.08
N VAL A 47 -7.38 -13.45 2.49
CA VAL A 47 -6.86 -12.89 3.74
C VAL A 47 -7.02 -11.37 3.76
N ALA A 48 -6.82 -10.70 2.63
CA ALA A 48 -6.98 -9.26 2.52
C ALA A 48 -8.43 -8.80 2.75
N ASN A 49 -9.41 -9.56 2.25
CA ASN A 49 -10.83 -9.28 2.48
C ASN A 49 -11.23 -9.53 3.95
N ILE A 50 -10.70 -10.58 4.58
CA ILE A 50 -10.94 -10.86 6.00
C ILE A 50 -10.40 -9.71 6.86
N TRP A 51 -9.18 -9.26 6.59
CA TRP A 51 -8.58 -8.12 7.29
C TRP A 51 -9.40 -6.84 7.13
N LEU A 52 -9.91 -6.55 5.93
CA LEU A 52 -10.70 -5.35 5.70
C LEU A 52 -11.94 -5.30 6.61
N ASN A 53 -12.63 -6.43 6.77
CA ASN A 53 -13.81 -6.51 7.64
C ASN A 53 -13.42 -6.24 9.09
N GLN A 54 -12.33 -6.85 9.58
CA GLN A 54 -11.80 -6.61 10.94
C GLN A 54 -11.40 -5.14 11.15
N TRP A 55 -10.76 -4.54 10.14
CA TRP A 55 -10.38 -3.13 10.18
C TRP A 55 -11.59 -2.20 10.19
N LYS A 56 -12.67 -2.52 9.46
CA LYS A 56 -13.95 -1.78 9.47
C LYS A 56 -14.67 -1.93 10.82
N GLU A 57 -14.70 -3.14 11.40
CA GLU A 57 -15.33 -3.46 12.70
C GLU A 57 -14.61 -2.80 13.89
N GLY A 58 -13.29 -2.62 13.80
CA GLY A 58 -12.50 -1.96 14.85
C GLY A 58 -12.67 -0.44 14.92
N ARG A 59 -13.48 0.17 14.03
CA ARG A 59 -13.73 1.62 14.05
C ARG A 59 -14.82 1.96 15.06
N ALA A 60 -14.72 3.13 15.69
CA ALA A 60 -15.76 3.65 16.57
C ALA A 60 -17.10 3.83 15.82
N GLU A 61 -18.23 3.70 16.51
CA GLU A 61 -19.57 3.83 15.90
C GLU A 61 -19.82 5.23 15.31
N ASP A 62 -19.18 6.26 15.84
CA ASP A 62 -19.21 7.63 15.35
C ASP A 62 -18.11 7.95 14.32
N ALA A 63 -17.28 6.96 13.97
CA ALA A 63 -16.29 7.12 12.92
C ALA A 63 -17.01 7.35 11.60
N GLY A 64 -16.80 8.54 11.03
CA GLY A 64 -17.38 8.94 9.74
C GLY A 64 -17.02 8.02 8.56
N PRO A 65 -17.29 8.48 7.33
CA PRO A 65 -17.02 7.71 6.12
C PRO A 65 -15.58 7.22 6.05
N LEU A 66 -15.37 6.12 5.32
CA LEU A 66 -14.03 5.58 5.10
C LEU A 66 -13.21 6.61 4.31
N ASP A 67 -12.10 7.02 4.94
CA ASP A 67 -11.15 7.92 4.32
C ASP A 67 -10.08 7.14 3.55
N TRP A 68 -9.82 7.57 2.33
CA TRP A 68 -8.88 6.90 1.44
C TRP A 68 -7.44 6.91 1.97
N GLU A 69 -6.99 8.01 2.57
CA GLU A 69 -5.63 8.11 3.10
C GLU A 69 -5.47 7.20 4.33
N LYS A 70 -6.46 7.16 5.22
CA LYS A 70 -6.48 6.21 6.34
C LYS A 70 -6.46 4.76 5.88
N PHE A 71 -7.24 4.42 4.85
CA PHE A 71 -7.24 3.08 4.27
C PHE A 71 -5.87 2.69 3.74
N LYS A 72 -5.24 3.53 2.91
CA LYS A 72 -3.89 3.26 2.36
C LYS A 72 -2.86 3.02 3.46
N VAL A 73 -2.84 3.88 4.48
CA VAL A 73 -1.90 3.74 5.60
C VAL A 73 -2.13 2.41 6.32
N ALA A 74 -3.36 2.09 6.68
CA ALA A 74 -3.69 0.83 7.35
C ALA A 74 -3.38 -0.41 6.50
N PHE A 75 -3.67 -0.35 5.20
CA PHE A 75 -3.40 -1.44 4.26
C PHE A 75 -1.90 -1.70 4.12
N LEU A 76 -1.10 -0.65 3.88
CA LEU A 76 0.35 -0.79 3.75
C LEU A 76 0.99 -1.20 5.08
N ASP A 77 0.53 -0.68 6.22
CA ASP A 77 1.01 -1.12 7.52
C ASP A 77 0.78 -2.62 7.74
N ARG A 78 -0.38 -3.13 7.33
CA ARG A 78 -0.72 -4.54 7.44
C ARG A 78 0.09 -5.44 6.50
N PHE A 79 0.17 -5.10 5.22
CA PHE A 79 0.62 -6.03 4.18
C PHE A 79 2.01 -5.72 3.61
N PHE A 80 2.48 -4.48 3.75
CA PHE A 80 3.81 -4.12 3.26
C PHE A 80 4.83 -4.34 4.38
N SER A 81 5.37 -5.56 4.45
CA SER A 81 6.31 -5.98 5.49
C SER A 81 7.59 -5.14 5.49
N LEU A 82 8.29 -5.11 6.63
CA LEU A 82 9.58 -4.44 6.73
C LEU A 82 10.57 -4.94 5.67
N GLU A 83 10.61 -6.25 5.41
CA GLU A 83 11.48 -6.84 4.39
C GLU A 83 11.18 -6.29 2.99
N MET A 84 9.91 -6.18 2.62
CA MET A 84 9.51 -5.62 1.32
C MET A 84 9.85 -4.12 1.23
N ARG A 85 9.69 -3.37 2.32
CA ARG A 85 10.09 -1.95 2.40
C ARG A 85 11.60 -1.79 2.24
N GLU A 86 12.40 -2.62 2.92
CA GLU A 86 13.85 -2.62 2.78
C GLU A 86 14.28 -3.01 1.36
N ALA A 87 13.62 -4.00 0.74
CA ALA A 87 13.87 -4.40 -0.64
C ALA A 87 13.61 -3.25 -1.63
N LYS A 88 12.52 -2.50 -1.48
CA LYS A 88 12.22 -1.30 -2.30
C LYS A 88 13.24 -0.18 -2.08
N VAL A 89 13.68 0.04 -0.85
CA VAL A 89 14.76 1.00 -0.55
C VAL A 89 16.06 0.60 -1.29
N LEU A 90 16.42 -0.67 -1.27
CA LEU A 90 17.59 -1.19 -1.98
C LEU A 90 17.44 -1.05 -3.50
N GLU A 91 16.28 -1.37 -4.06
CA GLU A 91 15.96 -1.16 -5.47
C GLU A 91 16.17 0.31 -5.87
N PHE A 92 15.59 1.24 -5.11
CA PHE A 92 15.75 2.68 -5.33
C PHE A 92 17.21 3.13 -5.29
N ILE A 93 17.98 2.68 -4.30
CA ILE A 93 19.40 3.04 -4.16
C ILE A 93 20.25 2.48 -5.30
N ASN A 94 19.93 1.28 -5.77
CA ASN A 94 20.61 0.68 -6.92
C ASN A 94 20.34 1.47 -8.19
N LEU A 95 19.12 2.03 -8.34
CA LEU A 95 18.75 2.89 -9.46
C LEU A 95 19.38 4.29 -9.41
N LEU A 96 19.73 4.82 -8.23
CA LEU A 96 20.33 6.15 -8.12
C LEU A 96 21.67 6.23 -8.90
N PRO A 97 21.83 7.22 -9.80
CA PRO A 97 23.13 7.54 -10.37
C PRO A 97 24.01 8.17 -9.28
N GLY A 98 25.21 7.65 -9.03
CA GLY A 98 26.11 8.28 -8.07
C GLY A 98 27.18 7.37 -7.47
N ASN A 99 28.04 7.97 -6.66
CA ASN A 99 29.12 7.30 -5.93
C ASN A 99 28.56 6.51 -4.74
N MET A 100 29.17 5.37 -4.42
CA MET A 100 28.81 4.46 -3.33
C MET A 100 28.57 5.16 -1.98
N ARG A 101 29.34 6.21 -1.66
CA ARG A 101 29.17 6.95 -0.39
C ARG A 101 27.82 7.65 -0.25
N VAL A 102 27.26 8.16 -1.35
CA VAL A 102 25.92 8.78 -1.35
C VAL A 102 24.86 7.69 -1.17
N LYS A 103 25.03 6.56 -1.85
CA LYS A 103 24.14 5.40 -1.74
C LYS A 103 24.08 4.86 -0.30
N GLU A 104 25.23 4.75 0.35
CA GLU A 104 25.33 4.30 1.75
C GLU A 104 24.67 5.28 2.73
N TYR A 105 24.88 6.59 2.55
CA TYR A 105 24.20 7.61 3.35
C TYR A 105 22.67 7.52 3.23
N VAL A 106 22.17 7.39 1.99
CA VAL A 106 20.72 7.25 1.72
C VAL A 106 20.19 5.95 2.32
N PHE A 107 20.90 4.83 2.20
CA PHE A 107 20.53 3.55 2.82
C PHE A 107 20.34 3.67 4.34
N VAL A 108 21.36 4.17 5.04
CA VAL A 108 21.33 4.31 6.50
C VAL A 108 20.22 5.24 6.94
N THR A 109 19.99 6.32 6.19
CA THR A 109 18.94 7.31 6.50
C THR A 109 17.54 6.73 6.32
N LEU A 110 17.29 6.02 5.21
CA LEU A 110 16.00 5.38 4.94
C LEU A 110 15.72 4.23 5.91
N ARG A 111 16.71 3.40 6.23
CA ARG A 111 16.57 2.30 7.20
C ARG A 111 16.18 2.80 8.59
N LYS A 112 16.71 3.96 9.01
CA LYS A 112 16.32 4.60 10.29
C LYS A 112 14.89 5.15 10.29
N MET A 113 14.31 5.46 9.15
CA MET A 113 12.92 5.93 9.04
C MET A 113 11.90 4.79 8.95
N LEU A 114 12.35 3.56 8.66
CA LEU A 114 11.52 2.36 8.61
C LEU A 114 11.39 1.65 9.97
N GLY A 115 12.11 2.12 11.00
CA GLY A 115 12.15 1.56 12.35
C GLY A 115 11.55 2.48 13.41
#